data_AF-A0A9W8ZNH7-F1
#
_entry.id   AF-A0A9W8ZNH7-F1
#
_cell.length_a   1.000
_cell.length_b   1.000
_cell.length_c   1.000
_cell.angle_alpha   90.00
_cell.angle_beta   90.00
_cell.angle_gamma   90.00
#
_symmetry.space_group_name_H-M   'P 1'
#
loop_
_entity.id
_entity.type
_entity.pdbx_description
1 polymer ?
#
loop_
_entity_poly.entity_id
_entity_poly.type
_entity_poly.pdbx_seq_one_letter_code
_entity_poly.pdbx_strand_id
1 'polypeptide(L)'
;MMRLIIWIHVLASFVSAQLSNCTGLNAISPHCKSAESAYTRDFFYVGGRAISTAAGDFTADKLYVEKIVPVSGLLKLTPLVFFHGGGYSATSWLNTPDNRKGFASYFIEQGYIVYLVDFASVGRSSSADLAAFPLTPGTTAQQVEQGFTGVRHYNTYPQLQLHMQWPGTGRSGDPVFSNFASSFVPYTTNTTALELAMRSSGCALLRVIGPSYLIAHSMGGVANIMLSNDCPESVRGSINLEASTTPFIWYTEGVGTIPSRPWGLANTPLRYEPPISSPSELVTEVCVRQMEPARTLPNIASVPYVMITAEASVHVTYDHCIVDYLKQVGADPEWIKLGEIGIKGNAHFMHLEKNNGDIAGVVLRWIDGRER
;
A
#
# COMPACT_ATOMS: atom_id res chain seq x y z
N MET A 1 -7.37 81.25 -21.66
CA MET A 1 -6.93 79.85 -21.78
C MET A 1 -6.48 79.36 -20.42
N MET A 2 -7.36 78.69 -19.68
CA MET A 2 -7.10 78.08 -18.38
C MET A 2 -6.41 76.72 -18.61
N ARG A 3 -5.24 76.49 -18.00
CA ARG A 3 -4.58 75.17 -17.97
C ARG A 3 -4.92 74.50 -16.63
N LEU A 4 -5.71 73.44 -16.70
CA LEU A 4 -6.03 72.54 -15.59
C LEU A 4 -4.86 71.55 -15.43
N ILE A 5 -4.22 71.52 -14.27
CA ILE A 5 -3.19 70.53 -13.93
C ILE A 5 -3.89 69.40 -13.17
N ILE A 6 -4.01 68.22 -13.80
CA ILE A 6 -4.55 67.01 -13.18
C ILE A 6 -3.40 66.28 -12.51
N TRP A 7 -3.45 66.18 -11.17
CA TRP A 7 -2.55 65.32 -10.39
C TRP A 7 -3.08 63.89 -10.42
N ILE A 8 -2.34 62.99 -11.06
CA ILE A 8 -2.62 61.55 -11.03
C ILE A 8 -2.01 61.00 -9.73
N HIS A 9 -2.86 60.61 -8.78
CA HIS A 9 -2.44 59.81 -7.63
C HIS A 9 -2.32 58.35 -8.07
N VAL A 10 -1.09 57.85 -8.14
CA VAL A 10 -0.81 56.43 -8.31
C VAL A 10 -1.04 55.77 -6.95
N LEU A 11 -2.20 55.11 -6.79
CA LEU A 11 -2.45 54.18 -5.70
C LEU A 11 -1.55 52.96 -5.90
N ALA A 12 -0.46 52.89 -5.14
CA ALA A 12 0.31 51.66 -5.00
C ALA A 12 -0.55 50.65 -4.23
N SER A 13 -1.15 49.71 -4.95
CA SER A 13 -1.79 48.54 -4.34
C SER A 13 -0.72 47.70 -3.67
N PHE A 14 -0.61 47.81 -2.34
CA PHE A 14 0.08 46.83 -1.52
C PHE A 14 -0.68 45.51 -1.65
N VAL A 15 -0.24 44.64 -2.56
CA VAL A 15 -0.57 43.22 -2.49
C VAL A 15 0.09 42.72 -1.22
N SER A 16 -0.70 42.60 -0.15
CA SER A 16 -0.33 41.83 1.03
C SER A 16 0.12 40.46 0.53
N ALA A 17 1.40 40.15 0.68
CA ALA A 17 1.89 38.80 0.51
C ALA A 17 1.19 37.95 1.57
N GLN A 18 0.05 37.35 1.19
CA GLN A 18 -0.50 36.24 1.95
C GLN A 18 0.63 35.25 2.08
N LEU A 19 1.14 35.05 3.30
CA LEU A 19 1.97 33.91 3.64
C LEU A 19 1.25 32.69 3.07
N SER A 20 1.79 32.13 1.98
CA SER A 20 1.17 31.03 1.28
C SER A 20 1.11 29.86 2.24
N ASN A 21 -0.10 29.54 2.71
CA ASN A 21 -0.31 28.41 3.61
C ASN A 21 -0.13 27.11 2.83
N CYS A 22 1.10 26.60 2.74
CA CYS A 22 1.46 25.38 2.02
C CYS A 22 1.21 24.11 2.85
N THR A 23 -0.03 23.92 3.33
CA THR A 23 -0.45 22.73 4.11
C THR A 23 -1.63 22.01 3.46
N GLY A 24 -1.69 20.68 3.60
CA GLY A 24 -2.76 19.87 3.01
C GLY A 24 -2.82 20.07 1.49
N LEU A 25 -4.03 20.23 0.94
CA LEU A 25 -4.20 20.47 -0.51
C LEU A 25 -3.49 21.73 -1.03
N ASN A 26 -3.40 22.78 -0.22
CA ASN A 26 -2.77 24.04 -0.62
C ASN A 26 -1.26 23.89 -0.86
N ALA A 27 -0.63 22.84 -0.32
CA ALA A 27 0.79 22.59 -0.51
C ALA A 27 1.18 22.29 -1.97
N ILE A 28 0.21 21.91 -2.81
CA ILE A 28 0.39 21.65 -4.26
C ILE A 28 0.15 22.92 -5.10
N SER A 29 -0.16 24.06 -4.45
CA SER A 29 -0.33 25.34 -5.15
C SER A 29 0.93 25.70 -5.95
N PRO A 30 0.81 26.31 -7.16
CA PRO A 30 1.96 26.78 -7.93
C PRO A 30 2.90 27.75 -7.19
N HIS A 31 2.43 28.36 -6.10
CA HIS A 31 3.22 29.24 -5.24
C HIS A 31 4.02 28.51 -4.16
N CYS A 32 3.76 27.21 -3.96
CA CYS A 32 4.46 26.35 -3.03
C CYS A 32 5.58 25.61 -3.75
N LYS A 33 6.74 25.48 -3.11
CA LYS A 33 7.88 24.75 -3.66
C LYS A 33 7.62 23.25 -3.53
N SER A 34 7.76 22.51 -4.62
CA SER A 34 7.73 21.04 -4.58
C SER A 34 8.93 20.49 -3.82
N ALA A 35 8.67 19.50 -2.96
CA ALA A 35 9.70 18.70 -2.29
C ALA A 35 10.06 17.43 -3.09
N GLU A 36 9.39 17.15 -4.21
CA GLU A 36 9.57 15.92 -4.97
C GLU A 36 10.90 15.84 -5.71
N SER A 37 11.33 14.61 -5.95
CA SER A 37 12.57 14.31 -6.68
C SER A 37 12.34 14.37 -8.19
N ALA A 38 13.39 14.66 -8.97
CA ALA A 38 13.29 14.69 -10.43
C ALA A 38 13.29 13.27 -11.03
N TYR A 39 12.33 12.97 -11.91
CA TYR A 39 12.18 11.67 -12.55
C TYR A 39 11.60 11.78 -13.97
N THR A 40 11.77 10.73 -14.76
CA THR A 40 10.96 10.49 -15.97
C THR A 40 9.83 9.51 -15.65
N ARG A 41 8.67 9.73 -16.26
CA ARG A 41 7.47 8.90 -16.07
C ARG A 41 7.04 8.23 -17.36
N ASP A 42 6.86 6.91 -17.30
CA ASP A 42 6.09 6.14 -18.28
C ASP A 42 4.85 5.54 -17.61
N PHE A 43 3.87 5.11 -18.39
CA PHE A 43 2.77 4.28 -17.87
C PHE A 43 2.35 3.24 -18.90
N PHE A 44 1.78 2.15 -18.42
CA PHE A 44 1.18 1.12 -19.27
C PHE A 44 0.09 0.35 -18.54
N TYR A 45 -0.69 -0.41 -19.31
CA TYR A 45 -1.61 -1.41 -18.78
C TYR A 45 -1.06 -2.80 -19.10
N VAL A 46 -1.22 -3.75 -18.18
CA VAL A 46 -0.71 -5.12 -18.34
C VAL A 46 -1.72 -6.16 -17.88
N GLY A 47 -1.70 -7.31 -18.56
CA GLY A 47 -2.60 -8.41 -18.34
C GLY A 47 -4.04 -8.10 -18.75
N GLY A 48 -4.97 -8.69 -18.00
CA GLY A 48 -6.40 -8.59 -18.24
C GLY A 48 -6.97 -9.71 -19.12
N ARG A 49 -8.30 -9.82 -19.10
CA ARG A 49 -9.08 -10.74 -19.93
C ARG A 49 -10.11 -9.98 -20.76
N ALA A 50 -10.43 -10.54 -21.92
CA ALA A 50 -11.54 -10.04 -22.74
C ALA A 50 -12.89 -10.41 -22.12
N ILE A 51 -13.85 -9.49 -22.22
CA ILE A 51 -15.26 -9.71 -21.93
C ILE A 51 -16.05 -9.29 -23.16
N SER A 52 -16.74 -10.25 -23.76
CA SER A 52 -17.55 -10.04 -24.95
C SER A 52 -18.92 -9.48 -24.62
N THR A 53 -19.31 -8.43 -25.34
CA THR A 53 -20.63 -7.81 -25.27
C THR A 53 -21.22 -7.65 -26.67
N ALA A 54 -22.49 -7.24 -26.74
CA ALA A 54 -23.11 -6.85 -28.00
C ALA A 54 -22.39 -5.68 -28.71
N ALA A 55 -21.65 -4.85 -27.98
CA ALA A 55 -20.88 -3.72 -28.52
C ALA A 55 -19.43 -4.10 -28.90
N GLY A 56 -18.99 -5.34 -28.63
CA GLY A 56 -17.62 -5.81 -28.81
C GLY A 56 -16.95 -6.23 -27.51
N ASP A 57 -15.65 -6.51 -27.59
CA ASP A 57 -14.85 -6.99 -26.46
C ASP A 57 -14.24 -5.83 -25.67
N PHE A 58 -14.36 -5.87 -24.34
CA PHE A 58 -13.65 -4.97 -23.44
C PHE A 58 -12.66 -5.74 -22.55
N THR A 59 -11.58 -5.09 -22.12
CA THR A 59 -10.58 -5.71 -21.25
C THR A 59 -10.83 -5.38 -19.77
N ALA A 60 -11.14 -6.40 -18.97
CA ALA A 60 -11.14 -6.33 -17.50
C ALA A 60 -9.85 -6.92 -16.91
N ASP A 61 -9.71 -6.89 -15.59
CA ASP A 61 -8.65 -7.56 -14.81
C ASP A 61 -7.22 -7.04 -15.07
N LYS A 62 -7.08 -6.01 -15.91
CA LYS A 62 -5.80 -5.35 -16.22
C LYS A 62 -5.32 -4.50 -15.06
N LEU A 63 -4.00 -4.36 -14.96
CA LEU A 63 -3.34 -3.48 -14.00
C LEU A 63 -2.80 -2.25 -14.73
N TYR A 64 -3.15 -1.06 -14.26
CA TYR A 64 -2.42 0.16 -14.54
C TYR A 64 -1.12 0.15 -13.75
N VAL A 65 -0.03 0.51 -14.42
CA VAL A 65 1.30 0.60 -13.83
C VAL A 65 1.94 1.91 -14.23
N GLU A 66 2.36 2.69 -13.24
CA GLU A 66 3.17 3.89 -13.41
C GLU A 66 4.64 3.55 -13.14
N LYS A 67 5.51 3.82 -14.11
CA LYS A 67 6.95 3.59 -14.02
C LYS A 67 7.65 4.92 -13.79
N ILE A 68 8.43 4.98 -12.72
CA ILE A 68 9.18 6.16 -12.28
C ILE A 68 10.67 5.82 -12.31
N VAL A 69 11.45 6.62 -13.04
CA VAL A 69 12.90 6.41 -13.20
C VAL A 69 13.66 7.68 -12.78
N PRO A 70 14.69 7.59 -11.92
CA PRO A 70 15.48 8.74 -11.54
C PRO A 70 16.25 9.33 -12.72
N VAL A 71 16.25 10.65 -12.85
CA VAL A 71 17.02 11.35 -13.90
C VAL A 71 18.53 11.23 -13.71
N SER A 72 18.98 10.94 -12.48
CA SER A 72 20.39 10.71 -12.14
C SER A 72 20.92 9.37 -12.66
N GLY A 73 20.08 8.52 -13.26
CA GLY A 73 20.43 7.18 -13.68
C GLY A 73 20.19 6.13 -12.58
N LEU A 74 20.26 4.85 -12.98
CA LEU A 74 20.02 3.72 -12.10
C LEU A 74 21.31 3.30 -11.39
N LEU A 75 21.22 3.15 -10.07
CA LEU A 75 22.26 2.52 -9.25
C LEU A 75 21.91 1.08 -8.88
N LYS A 76 20.61 0.74 -8.97
CA LYS A 76 20.03 -0.53 -8.59
C LYS A 76 19.32 -1.15 -9.78
N LEU A 77 19.68 -2.40 -10.10
CA LEU A 77 19.17 -3.10 -11.28
C LEU A 77 17.85 -3.83 -11.02
N THR A 78 17.61 -4.24 -9.77
CA THR A 78 16.37 -4.92 -9.36
C THR A 78 15.26 -3.88 -9.19
N PRO A 79 14.13 -3.99 -9.91
CA PRO A 79 13.02 -3.07 -9.72
C PRO A 79 12.31 -3.23 -8.38
N LEU A 80 11.67 -2.15 -7.94
CA LEU A 80 10.72 -2.15 -6.83
C LEU A 80 9.31 -1.99 -7.36
N VAL A 81 8.40 -2.88 -6.96
CA VAL A 81 6.98 -2.83 -7.31
C VAL A 81 6.16 -2.55 -6.06
N PHE A 82 5.36 -1.49 -6.10
CA PHE A 82 4.57 -1.02 -4.95
C PHE A 82 3.09 -1.35 -5.13
N PHE A 83 2.51 -2.01 -4.12
CA PHE A 83 1.11 -2.41 -4.07
C PHE A 83 0.39 -1.72 -2.90
N HIS A 84 -0.58 -0.86 -3.23
CA HIS A 84 -1.38 -0.15 -2.25
C HIS A 84 -2.34 -1.09 -1.48
N GLY A 85 -2.88 -0.63 -0.36
CA GLY A 85 -3.91 -1.35 0.41
C GLY A 85 -5.34 -1.00 0.02
N GLY A 86 -6.28 -1.32 0.90
CA GLY A 86 -7.72 -1.20 0.64
C GLY A 86 -8.21 0.24 0.71
N GLY A 87 -9.01 0.64 -0.28
CA GLY A 87 -9.69 1.93 -0.27
C GLY A 87 -8.89 3.12 -0.74
N TYR A 88 -7.70 2.95 -1.32
CA TYR A 88 -6.94 4.00 -2.01
C TYR A 88 -6.16 3.37 -3.16
N SER A 89 -5.36 4.15 -3.89
CA SER A 89 -4.61 3.67 -5.07
C SER A 89 -3.10 3.79 -4.85
N ALA A 90 -2.31 3.52 -5.89
CA ALA A 90 -0.85 3.62 -5.86
C ALA A 90 -0.35 5.06 -5.58
N THR A 91 -1.24 6.05 -5.58
CA THR A 91 -0.96 7.43 -5.14
C THR A 91 -0.49 7.52 -3.70
N SER A 92 -0.82 6.54 -2.85
CA SER A 92 -0.31 6.43 -1.47
C SER A 92 1.23 6.34 -1.39
N TRP A 93 1.92 5.99 -2.47
CA TRP A 93 3.38 5.90 -2.49
C TRP A 93 4.06 7.19 -2.96
N LEU A 94 3.29 8.13 -3.49
CA LEU A 94 3.74 9.47 -3.90
C LEU A 94 3.87 10.39 -2.67
N ASN A 95 3.93 11.70 -2.88
CA ASN A 95 4.04 12.68 -1.79
C ASN A 95 3.00 12.43 -0.68
N THR A 96 3.40 12.66 0.56
CA THR A 96 2.53 12.46 1.72
C THR A 96 1.38 13.47 1.73
N PRO A 97 0.32 13.27 2.55
CA PRO A 97 -0.80 14.20 2.64
C PRO A 97 -0.43 15.63 3.09
N ASP A 98 0.71 15.78 3.78
CA ASP A 98 1.34 17.05 4.15
C ASP A 98 2.46 17.50 3.17
N ASN A 99 2.51 16.88 1.99
CA ASN A 99 3.39 17.21 0.85
C ASN A 99 4.90 17.04 1.09
N ARG A 100 5.29 16.16 2.02
CA ARG A 100 6.67 15.66 2.08
C ARG A 100 6.88 14.58 1.02
N LYS A 101 8.14 14.25 0.76
CA LYS A 101 8.51 13.12 -0.09
C LYS A 101 7.88 11.82 0.42
N GLY A 102 7.29 11.08 -0.51
CA GLY A 102 6.84 9.71 -0.29
C GLY A 102 7.95 8.66 -0.48
N PHE A 103 7.55 7.40 -0.37
CA PHE A 103 8.44 6.26 -0.63
C PHE A 103 8.92 6.25 -2.08
N ALA A 104 8.08 6.57 -3.07
CA ALA A 104 8.50 6.63 -4.46
C ALA A 104 9.69 7.58 -4.64
N SER A 105 9.58 8.81 -4.12
CA SER A 105 10.66 9.80 -4.11
C SER A 105 11.90 9.28 -3.36
N TYR A 106 11.72 8.69 -2.17
CA TYR A 106 12.84 8.13 -1.40
C TYR A 106 13.64 7.09 -2.20
N PHE A 107 12.97 6.11 -2.83
CA PHE A 107 13.64 5.01 -3.50
C PHE A 107 14.27 5.38 -4.84
N ILE A 108 13.70 6.33 -5.59
CA ILE A 108 14.37 6.84 -6.80
C ILE A 108 15.63 7.63 -6.44
N GLU A 109 15.66 8.33 -5.29
CA GLU A 109 16.88 8.97 -4.78
C GLU A 109 17.95 7.96 -4.37
N GLN A 110 17.56 6.72 -4.04
CA GLN A 110 18.49 5.59 -3.85
C GLN A 110 18.89 4.90 -5.16
N GLY A 111 18.43 5.41 -6.31
CA GLY A 111 18.78 4.90 -7.64
C GLY A 111 18.00 3.66 -8.10
N TYR A 112 16.85 3.37 -7.48
CA TYR A 112 15.94 2.33 -7.95
C TYR A 112 15.02 2.83 -9.07
N ILE A 113 14.64 1.92 -9.95
CA ILE A 113 13.41 2.06 -10.74
C ILE A 113 12.21 1.62 -9.89
N VAL A 114 11.14 2.41 -9.93
CA VAL A 114 9.92 2.21 -9.13
C VAL A 114 8.73 1.99 -10.05
N TYR A 115 7.94 0.95 -9.78
CA TYR A 115 6.67 0.66 -10.44
C TYR A 115 5.53 0.76 -9.42
N LEU A 116 4.59 1.67 -9.65
CA LEU A 116 3.42 1.89 -8.81
C LEU A 116 2.20 1.23 -9.47
N VAL A 117 1.56 0.29 -8.78
CA VAL A 117 0.48 -0.52 -9.35
C VAL A 117 -0.86 -0.16 -8.73
N ASP A 118 -1.84 0.19 -9.56
CA ASP A 118 -3.25 0.22 -9.16
C ASP A 118 -3.86 -1.17 -9.35
N PHE A 119 -4.47 -1.73 -8.31
CA PHE A 119 -5.15 -3.03 -8.40
C PHE A 119 -6.31 -3.03 -9.40
N ALA A 120 -6.62 -4.20 -9.95
CA ALA A 120 -7.75 -4.35 -10.87
C ALA A 120 -9.04 -3.76 -10.29
N SER A 121 -9.74 -2.97 -11.11
CA SER A 121 -10.95 -2.22 -10.75
C SER A 121 -10.77 -1.10 -9.70
N VAL A 122 -9.53 -0.71 -9.37
CA VAL A 122 -9.23 0.42 -8.48
C VAL A 122 -8.52 1.53 -9.27
N GLY A 123 -8.87 2.78 -9.01
CA GLY A 123 -8.17 3.94 -9.60
C GLY A 123 -8.11 3.87 -11.12
N ARG A 124 -6.90 3.93 -11.68
CA ARG A 124 -6.68 3.92 -13.13
C ARG A 124 -6.85 2.53 -13.76
N SER A 125 -6.97 1.48 -12.96
CA SER A 125 -7.30 0.10 -13.38
C SER A 125 -8.80 -0.19 -13.39
N SER A 126 -9.65 0.84 -13.31
CA SER A 126 -11.12 0.72 -13.33
C SER A 126 -11.64 -0.24 -14.41
N SER A 127 -12.60 -1.10 -14.03
CA SER A 127 -13.26 -2.08 -14.89
C SER A 127 -14.77 -1.88 -14.88
N ALA A 128 -15.42 -2.06 -16.03
CA ALA A 128 -16.88 -2.03 -16.15
C ALA A 128 -17.56 -3.35 -15.75
N ASP A 129 -16.78 -4.39 -15.43
CA ASP A 129 -17.30 -5.68 -14.95
C ASP A 129 -17.68 -5.61 -13.46
N LEU A 130 -18.76 -4.90 -13.16
CA LEU A 130 -19.27 -4.75 -11.80
C LEU A 130 -19.83 -6.06 -11.22
N ALA A 131 -20.12 -7.06 -12.06
CA ALA A 131 -20.53 -8.38 -11.60
C ALA A 131 -19.33 -9.12 -10.98
N ALA A 132 -18.16 -9.08 -11.62
CA ALA A 132 -16.93 -9.62 -11.05
C ALA A 132 -16.35 -8.71 -9.95
N PHE A 133 -16.44 -7.38 -10.10
CA PHE A 133 -15.88 -6.38 -9.18
C PHE A 133 -16.97 -5.45 -8.60
N PRO A 134 -17.84 -5.96 -7.73
CA PRO A 134 -18.78 -5.10 -7.01
C PRO A 134 -18.00 -4.08 -6.19
N LEU A 135 -18.36 -2.80 -6.29
CA LEU A 135 -17.65 -1.69 -5.65
C LEU A 135 -18.34 -1.27 -4.35
N THR A 136 -17.54 -1.01 -3.31
CA THR A 136 -17.98 -0.28 -2.11
C THR A 136 -17.57 1.19 -2.22
N PRO A 137 -18.31 2.15 -1.62
CA PRO A 137 -17.98 3.58 -1.70
C PRO A 137 -16.60 3.98 -1.16
N GLY A 138 -15.91 3.10 -0.42
CA GLY A 138 -14.61 3.38 0.19
C GLY A 138 -14.68 3.36 1.71
N THR A 139 -13.86 4.19 2.36
CA THR A 139 -13.80 4.33 3.82
C THR A 139 -14.27 5.73 4.22
N THR A 140 -15.15 5.82 5.22
CA THR A 140 -15.66 7.13 5.67
C THR A 140 -14.59 7.92 6.42
N ALA A 141 -14.70 9.25 6.46
CA ALA A 141 -13.77 10.09 7.24
C ALA A 141 -13.70 9.66 8.71
N GLN A 142 -14.81 9.24 9.32
CA GLN A 142 -14.84 8.75 10.70
C GLN A 142 -14.05 7.46 10.87
N GLN A 143 -14.18 6.52 9.91
CA GLN A 143 -13.39 5.29 9.91
C GLN A 143 -11.90 5.57 9.66
N VAL A 144 -11.57 6.56 8.82
CA VAL A 144 -10.18 7.01 8.61
C VAL A 144 -9.59 7.58 9.90
N GLU A 145 -10.33 8.46 10.59
CA GLU A 145 -9.90 9.03 11.88
C GLU A 145 -9.71 7.94 12.93
N GLN A 146 -10.69 7.05 13.10
CA GLN A 146 -10.67 6.01 14.12
C GLN A 146 -9.64 4.91 13.85
N GLY A 147 -9.48 4.51 12.60
CA GLY A 147 -8.66 3.37 12.21
C GLY A 147 -7.20 3.72 11.91
N PHE A 148 -6.93 4.95 11.47
CA PHE A 148 -5.65 5.27 10.84
C PHE A 148 -4.97 6.53 11.40
N THR A 149 -5.64 7.68 11.39
CA THR A 149 -4.97 8.98 11.61
C THR A 149 -5.09 9.51 13.03
N GLY A 150 -6.20 9.20 13.71
CA GLY A 150 -6.58 9.68 15.03
C GLY A 150 -6.75 8.56 16.07
N VAL A 151 -6.16 7.38 15.82
CA VAL A 151 -6.42 6.14 16.59
C VAL A 151 -6.36 6.31 18.11
N ARG A 152 -5.45 7.19 18.59
CA ARG A 152 -5.24 7.47 20.02
C ARG A 152 -6.49 7.96 20.76
N HIS A 153 -7.51 8.43 20.04
CA HIS A 153 -8.73 9.00 20.61
C HIS A 153 -9.86 7.98 20.84
N TYR A 154 -9.71 6.73 20.40
CA TYR A 154 -10.81 5.76 20.36
C TYR A 154 -10.66 4.56 21.32
N ASN A 155 -9.51 4.42 21.99
CA ASN A 155 -9.25 3.43 23.06
C ASN A 155 -9.70 1.98 22.77
N THR A 156 -9.55 1.53 21.51
CA THR A 156 -9.95 0.19 21.04
C THR A 156 -8.91 -0.92 21.28
N TYR A 157 -7.64 -0.57 21.50
CA TYR A 157 -6.54 -1.47 21.88
C TYR A 157 -5.45 -0.69 22.64
N PRO A 158 -4.62 -1.29 23.50
CA PRO A 158 -3.71 -0.51 24.37
C PRO A 158 -2.68 0.35 23.63
N GLN A 159 -2.13 -0.17 22.53
CA GLN A 159 -0.97 0.41 21.85
C GLN A 159 -1.27 1.70 21.07
N LEU A 160 -2.54 1.96 20.70
CA LEU A 160 -2.93 3.21 20.00
C LEU A 160 -2.54 4.49 20.77
N GLN A 161 -2.36 4.41 22.09
CA GLN A 161 -1.96 5.57 22.90
C GLN A 161 -0.54 6.05 22.55
N LEU A 162 0.26 5.20 21.89
CA LEU A 162 1.61 5.51 21.44
C LEU A 162 1.62 6.30 20.13
N HIS A 163 0.48 6.45 19.45
CA HIS A 163 0.44 7.11 18.13
C HIS A 163 0.75 8.61 18.22
N MET A 164 1.85 9.02 17.58
CA MET A 164 2.35 10.40 17.60
C MET A 164 2.98 10.86 16.28
N GLN A 165 3.08 10.00 15.27
CA GLN A 165 3.77 10.30 14.03
C GLN A 165 2.88 10.81 12.90
N TRP A 166 1.55 10.82 13.05
CA TRP A 166 0.69 11.46 12.06
C TRP A 166 1.03 12.96 11.89
N PRO A 167 1.16 13.46 10.64
CA PRO A 167 1.32 14.88 10.38
C PRO A 167 0.00 15.63 10.63
N GLY A 168 0.01 16.55 11.60
CA GLY A 168 -1.18 17.27 12.04
C GLY A 168 -1.93 16.56 13.17
N THR A 169 -3.20 16.90 13.36
CA THR A 169 -4.07 16.38 14.42
C THR A 169 -4.64 15.01 14.11
N GLY A 170 -4.71 14.64 12.82
CA GLY A 170 -5.30 13.39 12.36
C GLY A 170 -6.81 13.32 12.43
N ARG A 171 -7.49 14.48 12.51
CA ARG A 171 -8.94 14.59 12.71
C ARG A 171 -9.59 15.58 11.76
N SER A 172 -10.91 15.50 11.64
CA SER A 172 -11.68 16.48 10.85
C SER A 172 -11.38 17.93 11.25
N GLY A 173 -11.29 18.81 10.24
CA GLY A 173 -10.88 20.21 10.40
C GLY A 173 -9.39 20.47 10.18
N ASP A 174 -8.56 19.42 10.15
CA ASP A 174 -7.15 19.51 9.78
C ASP A 174 -6.96 19.38 8.25
N PRO A 175 -6.22 20.30 7.60
CA PRO A 175 -5.97 20.23 6.15
C PRO A 175 -5.25 18.95 5.69
N VAL A 176 -4.36 18.40 6.50
CA VAL A 176 -3.62 17.16 6.22
C VAL A 176 -4.54 15.96 6.28
N PHE A 177 -5.37 15.88 7.34
CA PHE A 177 -6.42 14.85 7.44
C PHE A 177 -7.39 14.94 6.27
N SER A 178 -7.84 16.13 5.92
CA SER A 178 -8.82 16.35 4.85
C SER A 178 -8.27 15.90 3.49
N ASN A 179 -6.99 16.19 3.22
CA ASN A 179 -6.31 15.71 2.02
C ASN A 179 -6.21 14.18 2.00
N PHE A 180 -5.79 13.56 3.11
CA PHE A 180 -5.69 12.11 3.20
C PHE A 180 -7.05 11.41 3.08
N ALA A 181 -8.05 11.84 3.84
CA ALA A 181 -9.39 11.26 3.82
C ALA A 181 -10.03 11.34 2.43
N SER A 182 -9.77 12.41 1.67
CA SER A 182 -10.26 12.57 0.29
C SER A 182 -9.57 11.65 -0.72
N SER A 183 -8.43 11.05 -0.35
CA SER A 183 -7.72 10.11 -1.21
C SER A 183 -8.33 8.70 -1.21
N PHE A 184 -9.29 8.43 -0.32
CA PHE A 184 -9.97 7.15 -0.31
C PHE A 184 -10.95 7.04 -1.50
N VAL A 185 -10.81 5.97 -2.28
CA VAL A 185 -11.58 5.71 -3.50
C VAL A 185 -12.35 4.39 -3.40
N PRO A 186 -13.40 4.20 -4.24
CA PRO A 186 -14.07 2.92 -4.34
C PRO A 186 -13.11 1.78 -4.70
N TYR A 187 -13.37 0.62 -4.12
CA TYR A 187 -12.62 -0.62 -4.38
C TYR A 187 -13.57 -1.81 -4.31
N THR A 188 -13.12 -2.98 -4.78
CA THR A 188 -13.98 -4.16 -4.79
C THR A 188 -14.04 -4.87 -3.44
N THR A 189 -15.22 -5.40 -3.10
CA THR A 189 -15.39 -6.34 -1.98
C THR A 189 -15.18 -7.80 -2.38
N ASN A 190 -15.04 -8.10 -3.68
CA ASN A 190 -14.78 -9.45 -4.18
C ASN A 190 -13.28 -9.74 -4.18
N THR A 191 -12.78 -10.24 -3.05
CA THR A 191 -11.36 -10.58 -2.88
C THR A 191 -10.91 -11.72 -3.80
N THR A 192 -11.79 -12.65 -4.15
CA THR A 192 -11.50 -13.73 -5.11
C THR A 192 -11.19 -13.17 -6.50
N ALA A 193 -12.00 -12.23 -7.01
CA ALA A 193 -11.75 -11.61 -8.31
C ALA A 193 -10.44 -10.80 -8.30
N LEU A 194 -10.17 -10.08 -7.21
CA LEU A 194 -8.91 -9.36 -7.01
C LEU A 194 -7.69 -10.30 -7.06
N GLU A 195 -7.75 -11.43 -6.34
CA GLU A 195 -6.68 -12.43 -6.32
C GLU A 195 -6.44 -13.05 -7.71
N LEU A 196 -7.50 -13.44 -8.43
CA LEU A 196 -7.40 -14.02 -9.77
C LEU A 196 -6.81 -13.02 -10.79
N ALA A 197 -7.22 -11.76 -10.71
CA ALA A 197 -6.64 -10.69 -11.55
C ALA A 197 -5.16 -10.48 -11.22
N MET A 198 -4.77 -10.49 -9.95
CA MET A 198 -3.37 -10.32 -9.54
C MET A 198 -2.49 -11.50 -9.97
N ARG A 199 -2.96 -12.73 -9.84
CA ARG A 199 -2.24 -13.93 -10.29
C ARG A 199 -1.90 -13.87 -11.78
N SER A 200 -2.89 -13.49 -12.59
CA SER A 200 -2.72 -13.41 -14.05
C SER A 200 -1.92 -12.17 -14.47
N SER A 201 -2.43 -10.99 -14.16
CA SER A 201 -1.88 -9.71 -14.61
C SER A 201 -0.60 -9.31 -13.86
N GLY A 202 -0.46 -9.68 -12.59
CA GLY A 202 0.75 -9.41 -11.80
C GLY A 202 1.92 -10.29 -12.22
N CYS A 203 1.73 -11.59 -12.49
CA CYS A 203 2.81 -12.39 -13.08
C CYS A 203 3.12 -11.93 -14.51
N ALA A 204 2.14 -11.44 -15.28
CA ALA A 204 2.41 -10.82 -16.58
C ALA A 204 3.26 -9.54 -16.46
N LEU A 205 3.01 -8.71 -15.43
CA LEU A 205 3.86 -7.56 -15.11
C LEU A 205 5.31 -7.99 -14.86
N LEU A 206 5.53 -8.95 -13.97
CA LEU A 206 6.87 -9.41 -13.61
C LEU A 206 7.63 -10.03 -14.79
N ARG A 207 6.94 -10.66 -15.76
CA ARG A 207 7.56 -11.13 -17.01
C ARG A 207 8.10 -9.98 -17.88
N VAL A 208 7.45 -8.82 -17.85
CA VAL A 208 7.85 -7.64 -18.64
C VAL A 208 9.01 -6.90 -17.97
N ILE A 209 8.95 -6.74 -16.64
CA ILE A 209 9.90 -5.89 -15.91
C ILE A 209 11.07 -6.68 -15.29
N GLY A 210 10.97 -8.01 -15.25
CA GLY A 210 11.95 -8.91 -14.67
C GLY A 210 11.76 -9.12 -13.16
N PRO A 211 12.62 -9.97 -12.55
CA PRO A 211 12.55 -10.27 -11.13
C PRO A 211 12.65 -9.03 -10.26
N SER A 212 11.71 -8.85 -9.33
CA SER A 212 11.53 -7.60 -8.58
C SER A 212 11.31 -7.81 -7.08
N TYR A 213 11.61 -6.79 -6.27
CA TYR A 213 11.13 -6.74 -4.87
C TYR A 213 9.72 -6.16 -4.83
N LEU A 214 8.86 -6.75 -4.01
CA LEU A 214 7.46 -6.36 -3.89
C LEU A 214 7.24 -5.67 -2.54
N ILE A 215 6.90 -4.39 -2.58
CA ILE A 215 6.61 -3.57 -1.39
C ILE A 215 5.11 -3.36 -1.31
N ALA A 216 4.50 -3.87 -0.26
CA ALA A 216 3.06 -3.86 -0.09
C ALA A 216 2.67 -3.18 1.23
N HIS A 217 1.49 -2.57 1.25
CA HIS A 217 0.85 -2.10 2.49
C HIS A 217 -0.54 -2.71 2.65
N SER A 218 -0.88 -3.21 3.85
CA SER A 218 -2.23 -3.67 4.16
C SER A 218 -2.74 -4.73 3.16
N MET A 219 -3.88 -4.48 2.50
CA MET A 219 -4.43 -5.33 1.43
C MET A 219 -3.46 -5.56 0.25
N GLY A 220 -2.46 -4.69 0.08
CA GLY A 220 -1.35 -4.86 -0.84
C GLY A 220 -0.66 -6.22 -0.71
N GLY A 221 -0.62 -6.76 0.53
CA GLY A 221 0.02 -8.05 0.82
C GLY A 221 -0.59 -9.23 0.07
N VAL A 222 -1.82 -9.09 -0.45
CA VAL A 222 -2.43 -10.07 -1.37
C VAL A 222 -1.53 -10.28 -2.59
N ALA A 223 -0.96 -9.22 -3.17
CA ALA A 223 -0.05 -9.35 -4.30
C ALA A 223 1.20 -10.16 -3.95
N ASN A 224 1.79 -9.88 -2.79
CA ASN A 224 2.96 -10.60 -2.31
C ASN A 224 2.69 -12.10 -2.18
N ILE A 225 1.54 -12.51 -1.61
CA ILE A 225 1.16 -13.92 -1.51
C ILE A 225 0.88 -14.54 -2.89
N MET A 226 0.09 -13.87 -3.74
CA MET A 226 -0.29 -14.40 -5.05
C MET A 226 0.93 -14.62 -5.95
N LEU A 227 1.82 -13.63 -6.03
CA LEU A 227 2.98 -13.68 -6.91
C LEU A 227 4.06 -14.64 -6.37
N SER A 228 4.24 -14.72 -5.04
CA SER A 228 5.12 -15.74 -4.45
C SER A 228 4.58 -17.15 -4.66
N ASN A 229 3.25 -17.34 -4.72
CA ASN A 229 2.66 -18.65 -5.00
C ASN A 229 2.77 -19.05 -6.48
N ASP A 230 2.50 -18.11 -7.40
CA ASP A 230 2.28 -18.42 -8.82
C ASP A 230 3.50 -18.21 -9.73
N CYS A 231 4.39 -17.28 -9.38
CA CYS A 231 5.62 -16.99 -10.11
C CYS A 231 6.79 -16.65 -9.17
N PRO A 232 7.12 -17.51 -8.18
CA PRO A 232 8.14 -17.25 -7.16
C PRO A 232 9.52 -16.90 -7.73
N GLU A 233 9.88 -17.48 -8.88
CA GLU A 233 11.15 -17.21 -9.56
C GLU A 233 11.31 -15.76 -10.02
N SER A 234 10.20 -15.03 -10.14
CA SER A 234 10.14 -13.62 -10.51
C SER A 234 10.07 -12.69 -9.30
N VAL A 235 10.09 -13.22 -8.08
CA VAL A 235 9.97 -12.45 -6.83
C VAL A 235 11.28 -12.52 -6.04
N ARG A 236 11.96 -11.38 -5.90
CA ARG A 236 13.22 -11.29 -5.12
C ARG A 236 13.00 -11.19 -3.62
N GLY A 237 11.82 -10.71 -3.22
CA GLY A 237 11.41 -10.65 -1.84
C GLY A 237 10.07 -9.96 -1.67
N SER A 238 9.33 -10.41 -0.66
CA SER A 238 8.02 -9.90 -0.27
C SER A 238 8.15 -9.04 0.98
N ILE A 239 8.03 -7.72 0.82
CA ILE A 239 8.14 -6.72 1.89
C ILE A 239 6.74 -6.21 2.20
N ASN A 240 6.27 -6.45 3.42
CA ASN A 240 4.92 -6.07 3.83
C ASN A 240 4.97 -5.08 4.98
N LEU A 241 4.44 -3.89 4.74
CA LEU A 241 4.03 -2.96 5.79
C LEU A 241 2.65 -3.39 6.26
N GLU A 242 2.60 -4.17 7.33
CA GLU A 242 1.35 -4.61 7.97
C GLU A 242 0.37 -5.31 7.01
N ALA A 243 0.71 -6.52 6.53
CA ALA A 243 -0.14 -7.22 5.56
C ALA A 243 -1.51 -7.57 6.15
N SER A 244 -2.57 -7.47 5.34
CA SER A 244 -3.90 -7.90 5.77
C SER A 244 -4.14 -9.40 5.63
N THR A 245 -3.18 -10.18 5.12
CA THR A 245 -3.29 -11.62 4.77
C THR A 245 -3.26 -12.55 5.98
N THR A 246 -3.98 -12.19 7.05
CA THR A 246 -4.15 -13.02 8.24
C THR A 246 -4.76 -14.38 7.89
N PRO A 247 -4.20 -15.50 8.40
CA PRO A 247 -4.67 -16.83 8.04
C PRO A 247 -6.11 -17.08 8.51
N PHE A 248 -6.98 -17.49 7.59
CA PHE A 248 -8.40 -17.88 7.77
C PHE A 248 -9.36 -16.88 8.45
N ILE A 249 -8.89 -15.69 8.78
CA ILE A 249 -9.71 -14.63 9.40
C ILE A 249 -9.43 -13.28 8.75
N TRP A 250 -10.38 -12.37 8.97
CA TRP A 250 -10.24 -10.95 8.70
C TRP A 250 -10.49 -10.19 10.00
N TYR A 251 -9.55 -9.32 10.39
CA TYR A 251 -9.71 -8.45 11.54
C TYR A 251 -10.65 -7.28 11.20
N THR A 252 -11.66 -7.08 12.06
CA THR A 252 -12.60 -5.96 11.98
C THR A 252 -12.17 -4.85 12.93
N GLU A 253 -13.07 -3.91 13.22
CA GLU A 253 -12.80 -2.84 14.18
C GLU A 253 -12.28 -3.36 15.53
N GLY A 254 -11.24 -2.71 16.05
CA GLY A 254 -10.53 -3.16 17.24
C GLY A 254 -9.79 -4.48 17.00
N VAL A 255 -10.14 -5.51 17.77
CA VAL A 255 -9.56 -6.86 17.67
C VAL A 255 -10.61 -7.93 17.32
N GLY A 256 -11.77 -7.51 16.84
CA GLY A 256 -12.80 -8.43 16.35
C GLY A 256 -12.36 -9.18 15.10
N THR A 257 -12.94 -10.35 14.86
CA THR A 257 -12.56 -11.22 13.72
C THR A 257 -13.78 -11.83 13.05
N ILE A 258 -13.73 -11.99 11.73
CA ILE A 258 -14.68 -12.79 10.95
C ILE A 258 -13.93 -13.84 10.11
N PRO A 259 -14.55 -14.98 9.76
CA PRO A 259 -13.95 -15.93 8.84
C PRO A 259 -13.60 -15.28 7.49
N SER A 260 -12.43 -15.60 6.95
CA SER A 260 -11.97 -15.16 5.63
C SER A 260 -10.94 -16.16 5.11
N ARG A 261 -10.43 -15.99 3.89
CA ARG A 261 -9.25 -16.72 3.37
C ARG A 261 -9.25 -18.23 3.70
N PRO A 262 -10.23 -18.98 3.20
CA PRO A 262 -10.35 -20.40 3.49
C PRO A 262 -9.11 -21.23 3.12
N TRP A 263 -8.21 -20.71 2.27
CA TRP A 263 -6.95 -21.37 1.89
C TRP A 263 -5.74 -20.94 2.75
N GLY A 264 -5.97 -20.47 3.98
CA GLY A 264 -4.93 -19.95 4.85
C GLY A 264 -4.68 -18.48 4.54
N LEU A 265 -3.73 -18.17 3.66
CA LEU A 265 -3.33 -16.79 3.34
C LEU A 265 -4.16 -16.14 2.21
N ALA A 266 -5.11 -16.87 1.62
CA ALA A 266 -5.82 -16.46 0.41
C ALA A 266 -7.27 -16.97 0.34
N ASN A 267 -8.08 -16.34 -0.51
CA ASN A 267 -9.44 -16.79 -0.85
C ASN A 267 -9.45 -17.79 -2.03
N THR A 268 -8.36 -17.83 -2.80
CA THR A 268 -8.13 -18.74 -3.92
C THR A 268 -7.13 -19.86 -3.57
N PRO A 269 -7.16 -21.01 -4.28
CA PRO A 269 -6.29 -22.15 -3.99
C PRO A 269 -4.79 -21.83 -4.01
N LEU A 270 -4.08 -22.16 -2.93
CA LEU A 270 -2.62 -22.08 -2.86
C LEU A 270 -1.99 -23.45 -3.13
N ARG A 271 -0.70 -23.47 -3.51
CA ARG A 271 0.03 -24.69 -3.84
C ARG A 271 0.56 -25.39 -2.58
N TYR A 272 -0.34 -26.04 -1.87
CA TYR A 272 0.01 -26.85 -0.70
C TYR A 272 0.77 -28.12 -1.07
N GLU A 273 1.67 -28.52 -0.18
CA GLU A 273 2.28 -29.85 -0.19
C GLU A 273 2.09 -30.54 1.17
N PRO A 274 1.47 -31.74 1.21
CA PRO A 274 0.77 -32.42 0.10
C PRO A 274 -0.40 -31.59 -0.48
N PRO A 275 -0.76 -31.76 -1.76
CA PRO A 275 -1.83 -30.99 -2.38
C PRO A 275 -3.18 -31.27 -1.72
N ILE A 276 -4.01 -30.23 -1.65
CA ILE A 276 -5.40 -30.31 -1.17
C ILE A 276 -6.36 -29.89 -2.28
N SER A 277 -7.54 -30.48 -2.26
CA SER A 277 -8.62 -30.23 -3.23
C SER A 277 -9.65 -29.24 -2.72
N SER A 278 -9.76 -29.11 -1.39
CA SER A 278 -10.75 -28.26 -0.72
C SER A 278 -10.12 -27.55 0.48
N PRO A 279 -10.50 -26.29 0.77
CA PRO A 279 -10.02 -25.60 1.96
C PRO A 279 -10.49 -26.27 3.27
N SER A 280 -11.54 -27.09 3.24
CA SER A 280 -12.02 -27.84 4.40
C SER A 280 -10.99 -28.86 4.94
N GLU A 281 -9.95 -29.17 4.15
CA GLU A 281 -8.86 -30.04 4.57
C GLU A 281 -7.84 -29.34 5.49
N LEU A 282 -7.93 -28.01 5.62
CA LEU A 282 -7.12 -27.18 6.52
C LEU A 282 -7.88 -26.96 7.83
N VAL A 283 -7.73 -27.90 8.76
CA VAL A 283 -8.33 -27.78 10.10
C VAL A 283 -7.47 -26.85 10.95
N THR A 284 -8.08 -25.91 11.67
CA THR A 284 -7.36 -24.87 12.42
C THR A 284 -7.45 -25.01 13.95
N GLU A 285 -6.45 -24.47 14.65
CA GLU A 285 -6.37 -24.37 16.11
C GLU A 285 -6.17 -22.91 16.59
N VAL A 286 -5.73 -22.70 17.83
CA VAL A 286 -5.51 -21.36 18.44
C VAL A 286 -4.59 -20.49 17.56
N CYS A 287 -4.90 -19.19 17.48
CA CYS A 287 -4.26 -18.24 16.55
C CYS A 287 -4.38 -18.65 15.07
N VAL A 288 -5.36 -19.50 14.76
CA VAL A 288 -5.76 -19.86 13.40
C VAL A 288 -4.65 -20.58 12.61
N ARG A 289 -3.81 -21.33 13.33
CA ARG A 289 -2.79 -22.22 12.77
C ARG A 289 -3.40 -23.52 12.27
N GLN A 290 -2.74 -24.21 11.34
CA GLN A 290 -3.15 -25.57 10.93
C GLN A 290 -2.92 -26.55 12.09
N MET A 291 -3.80 -27.55 12.23
CA MET A 291 -3.49 -28.71 13.07
C MET A 291 -2.29 -29.48 12.50
N GLU A 292 -1.44 -29.98 13.39
CA GLU A 292 -0.29 -30.80 13.01
C GLU A 292 -0.68 -32.24 12.61
N PRO A 293 -0.01 -32.86 11.62
CA PRO A 293 1.08 -32.30 10.82
C PRO A 293 0.57 -31.27 9.80
N ALA A 294 1.15 -30.07 9.84
CA ALA A 294 0.76 -28.99 8.95
C ALA A 294 1.27 -29.21 7.53
N ARG A 295 0.48 -28.76 6.55
CA ARG A 295 0.91 -28.74 5.15
C ARG A 295 1.75 -27.52 4.87
N THR A 296 2.70 -27.65 3.95
CA THR A 296 3.62 -26.57 3.58
C THR A 296 3.17 -25.85 2.31
N LEU A 297 3.72 -24.67 2.07
CA LEU A 297 3.51 -23.84 0.87
C LEU A 297 4.88 -23.53 0.24
N PRO A 298 5.53 -24.50 -0.43
CA PRO A 298 6.92 -24.39 -0.85
C PRO A 298 7.21 -23.21 -1.78
N ASN A 299 6.28 -22.86 -2.67
CA ASN A 299 6.45 -21.70 -3.53
C ASN A 299 6.52 -20.38 -2.74
N ILE A 300 5.58 -20.19 -1.80
CA ILE A 300 5.60 -19.01 -0.93
C ILE A 300 6.85 -19.04 -0.03
N ALA A 301 7.18 -20.21 0.52
CA ALA A 301 8.34 -20.41 1.38
C ALA A 301 9.68 -20.15 0.67
N SER A 302 9.75 -20.32 -0.65
CA SER A 302 10.96 -20.06 -1.44
C SER A 302 11.30 -18.58 -1.59
N VAL A 303 10.35 -17.68 -1.31
CA VAL A 303 10.52 -16.23 -1.45
C VAL A 303 10.85 -15.61 -0.09
N PRO A 304 11.95 -14.84 0.04
CA PRO A 304 12.25 -14.13 1.28
C PRO A 304 11.11 -13.19 1.67
N TYR A 305 10.71 -13.22 2.94
CA TYR A 305 9.56 -12.47 3.44
C TYR A 305 9.96 -11.60 4.64
N VAL A 306 9.48 -10.36 4.67
CA VAL A 306 9.53 -9.51 5.86
C VAL A 306 8.18 -8.88 6.15
N MET A 307 7.76 -8.98 7.41
CA MET A 307 6.69 -8.19 8.00
C MET A 307 7.30 -7.01 8.75
N ILE A 308 6.82 -5.80 8.49
CA ILE A 308 7.15 -4.59 9.23
C ILE A 308 5.88 -4.09 9.93
N THR A 309 5.92 -4.03 11.25
CA THR A 309 4.77 -3.66 12.10
C THR A 309 5.08 -2.41 12.91
N ALA A 310 4.18 -1.43 12.88
CA ALA A 310 4.29 -0.21 13.64
C ALA A 310 3.81 -0.38 15.09
N GLU A 311 4.43 0.35 16.01
CA GLU A 311 4.24 0.18 17.46
C GLU A 311 2.81 0.53 17.92
N ALA A 312 2.19 1.55 17.32
CA ALA A 312 0.85 2.03 17.68
C ALA A 312 -0.25 1.56 16.71
N SER A 313 0.06 0.70 15.75
CA SER A 313 -0.92 0.10 14.86
C SER A 313 -1.66 -1.04 15.54
N VAL A 314 -2.90 -1.29 15.12
CA VAL A 314 -3.68 -2.46 15.57
C VAL A 314 -3.00 -3.78 15.22
N HIS A 315 -2.21 -3.79 14.15
CA HIS A 315 -1.46 -4.94 13.66
C HIS A 315 -0.50 -5.54 14.71
N VAL A 316 0.01 -4.73 15.66
CA VAL A 316 0.85 -5.23 16.77
C VAL A 316 0.13 -6.29 17.63
N THR A 317 -1.21 -6.30 17.60
CA THR A 317 -2.02 -7.25 18.36
C THR A 317 -2.13 -8.62 17.69
N TYR A 318 -1.85 -8.74 16.38
CA TYR A 318 -2.13 -9.96 15.63
C TYR A 318 -1.15 -10.35 14.53
N ASP A 319 -0.19 -9.51 14.13
CA ASP A 319 0.76 -9.84 13.06
C ASP A 319 1.60 -11.10 13.38
N HIS A 320 1.76 -11.43 14.66
CA HIS A 320 2.36 -12.71 15.08
C HIS A 320 1.65 -13.92 14.47
N CYS A 321 0.32 -13.90 14.31
CA CYS A 321 -0.44 -14.99 13.68
C CYS A 321 -0.02 -15.19 12.21
N ILE A 322 0.27 -14.11 11.48
CA ILE A 322 0.75 -14.19 10.09
C ILE A 322 2.15 -14.80 10.06
N VAL A 323 3.05 -14.29 10.91
CA VAL A 323 4.45 -14.73 10.99
C VAL A 323 4.53 -16.21 11.39
N ASP A 324 3.76 -16.63 12.39
CA ASP A 324 3.75 -18.01 12.87
C ASP A 324 3.14 -18.97 11.85
N TYR A 325 2.11 -18.53 11.11
CA TYR A 325 1.55 -19.32 10.03
C TYR A 325 2.52 -19.48 8.87
N LEU A 326 3.22 -18.41 8.47
CA LEU A 326 4.27 -18.46 7.45
C LEU A 326 5.39 -19.43 7.84
N LYS A 327 5.82 -19.43 9.10
CA LYS A 327 6.77 -20.44 9.63
C LYS A 327 6.21 -21.85 9.55
N GLN A 328 4.95 -22.04 9.95
CA GLN A 328 4.30 -23.35 9.93
C GLN A 328 4.20 -23.93 8.50
N VAL A 329 3.98 -23.09 7.49
CA VAL A 329 3.94 -23.53 6.08
C VAL A 329 5.33 -23.65 5.44
N GLY A 330 6.40 -23.54 6.23
CA GLY A 330 7.78 -23.81 5.80
C GLY A 330 8.57 -22.59 5.34
N ALA A 331 8.05 -21.37 5.47
CA ALA A 331 8.79 -20.14 5.19
C ALA A 331 9.69 -19.73 6.36
N ASP A 332 10.64 -18.82 6.11
CA ASP A 332 11.46 -18.18 7.16
C ASP A 332 11.23 -16.65 7.15
N PRO A 333 10.09 -16.18 7.68
CA PRO A 333 9.76 -14.75 7.68
C PRO A 333 10.55 -13.98 8.73
N GLU A 334 11.12 -12.85 8.33
CA GLU A 334 11.59 -11.82 9.27
C GLU A 334 10.41 -10.99 9.78
N TRP A 335 10.39 -10.66 11.07
CA TRP A 335 9.40 -9.77 11.66
C TRP A 335 10.09 -8.60 12.35
N ILE A 336 10.02 -7.43 11.71
CA ILE A 336 10.59 -6.19 12.22
C ILE A 336 9.49 -5.39 12.89
N LYS A 337 9.50 -5.33 14.22
CA LYS A 337 8.66 -4.41 14.98
C LYS A 337 9.39 -3.09 15.13
N LEU A 338 8.85 -2.02 14.54
CA LEU A 338 9.52 -0.71 14.49
C LEU A 338 9.90 -0.20 15.89
N GLY A 339 9.03 -0.39 16.88
CA GLY A 339 9.27 0.04 18.26
C GLY A 339 10.48 -0.64 18.91
N GLU A 340 10.76 -1.90 18.56
CA GLU A 340 11.91 -2.67 19.10
C GLU A 340 13.25 -2.17 18.55
N ILE A 341 13.25 -1.55 17.36
CA ILE A 341 14.43 -0.93 16.75
C ILE A 341 14.49 0.59 16.96
N GLY A 342 13.68 1.12 17.87
CA GLY A 342 13.69 2.54 18.26
C GLY A 342 12.90 3.48 17.35
N ILE A 343 12.21 2.98 16.33
CA ILE A 343 11.30 3.77 15.48
C ILE A 343 9.90 3.72 16.12
N LYS A 344 9.54 4.79 16.83
CA LYS A 344 8.39 4.79 17.74
C LYS A 344 7.22 5.64 17.29
N GLY A 345 6.04 5.21 17.75
CA GLY A 345 4.81 5.99 17.68
C GLY A 345 4.14 6.06 16.31
N ASN A 346 4.51 5.15 15.41
CA ASN A 346 3.84 4.99 14.13
C ASN A 346 2.54 4.21 14.25
N ALA A 347 1.56 4.50 13.41
CA ALA A 347 0.35 3.68 13.22
C ALA A 347 0.34 3.04 11.82
N HIS A 348 -0.85 2.62 11.35
CA HIS A 348 -0.99 1.76 10.17
C HIS A 348 -0.39 2.34 8.88
N PHE A 349 -0.56 3.65 8.66
CA PHE A 349 -0.04 4.34 7.47
C PHE A 349 1.37 4.89 7.70
N MET A 350 2.24 4.08 8.31
CA MET A 350 3.61 4.44 8.69
C MET A 350 4.43 5.08 7.55
N HIS A 351 4.18 4.70 6.30
CA HIS A 351 4.85 5.23 5.11
C HIS A 351 4.42 6.67 4.73
N LEU A 352 3.34 7.19 5.32
CA LEU A 352 2.85 8.56 5.17
C LEU A 352 3.17 9.45 6.37
N GLU A 353 3.60 8.87 7.48
CA GLU A 353 3.81 9.57 8.74
C GLU A 353 5.12 10.39 8.75
N LYS A 354 5.32 11.22 9.79
CA LYS A 354 6.40 12.23 9.85
C LYS A 354 7.80 11.64 9.65
N ASN A 355 8.03 10.44 10.16
CA ASN A 355 9.29 9.70 10.10
C ASN A 355 9.30 8.63 8.99
N ASN A 356 8.50 8.79 7.93
CA ASN A 356 8.44 7.84 6.81
C ASN A 356 9.81 7.53 6.18
N GLY A 357 10.73 8.50 6.14
CA GLY A 357 12.10 8.29 5.65
C GLY A 357 12.89 7.26 6.47
N ASP A 358 12.68 7.18 7.78
CA ASP A 358 13.34 6.19 8.64
C ASP A 358 12.84 4.78 8.32
N ILE A 359 11.53 4.66 8.06
CA ILE A 359 10.87 3.39 7.71
C ILE A 359 11.27 2.95 6.30
N ALA A 360 11.33 3.88 5.34
CA ALA A 360 11.88 3.60 4.02
C ALA A 360 13.34 3.10 4.12
N GLY A 361 14.11 3.64 5.06
CA GLY A 361 15.46 3.15 5.39
C GLY A 361 15.49 1.74 5.98
N VAL A 362 14.47 1.32 6.74
CA VAL A 362 14.33 -0.08 7.21
C VAL A 362 14.15 -1.01 6.02
N VAL A 363 13.24 -0.66 5.11
CA VAL A 363 12.98 -1.43 3.87
C VAL A 363 14.25 -1.51 3.01
N LEU A 364 14.95 -0.39 2.81
CA LEU A 364 16.20 -0.34 2.06
C LEU A 364 17.27 -1.25 2.67
N ARG A 365 17.49 -1.19 3.98
CA ARG A 365 18.49 -2.04 4.67
C ARG A 365 18.16 -3.53 4.51
N TRP A 366 16.88 -3.89 4.53
CA TRP A 366 16.46 -5.27 4.32
C TRP A 366 16.76 -5.76 2.90
N ILE A 367 16.49 -4.91 1.88
CA ILE A 367 16.84 -5.18 0.48
C ILE A 367 18.35 -5.30 0.31
N ASP A 368 19.13 -4.33 0.82
CA ASP A 368 20.58 -4.32 0.75
C ASP A 368 21.25 -5.49 1.49
N GLY A 369 20.55 -6.16 2.40
CA GLY A 369 21.01 -7.40 3.03
C GLY A 369 20.94 -8.62 2.10
N ARG A 370 20.20 -8.52 0.99
CA ARG A 370 19.89 -9.62 0.06
C ARG A 370 20.48 -9.45 -1.34
N GLU A 371 20.87 -8.24 -1.70
CA GLU A 371 21.57 -7.97 -2.96
C GLU A 371 23.10 -8.18 -2.86
N ARG A 372 23.62 -8.68 -1.74
CA ARG A 372 25.06 -8.88 -1.51
C ARG A 372 25.61 -10.17 -2.08
#